data_AF-A0A954HYV0-F1
#
_entry.id   AF-A0A954HYV0-F1
#
_cell.length_a   1.000
_cell.length_b   1.000
_cell.length_c   1.000
_cell.angle_alpha   90.00
_cell.angle_beta   90.00
_cell.angle_gamma   90.00
#
_symmetry.space_group_name_H-M   'P 1'
#
loop_
_entity.id
_entity.type
_entity.pdbx_description
1 polymer ?
#
loop_
_entity_poly.entity_id
_entity_poly.type
_entity_poly.pdbx_seq_one_letter_code
_entity_poly.pdbx_strand_id
1 'polypeptide(L)'
;MSQSWRTAILERLRAKVASGRPIVGGGAGTGLSAKLEEAGGIDLIVIYNSGRFRMAGRGSLAGMMPYGDANGIVMEMVREVLPVV
;
A
#
# COMPACT_ATOMS: atom_id res chain seq x y z
N MET A 1 -13.80 -27.06 -1.85
CA MET A 1 -13.96 -25.72 -1.26
C MET A 1 -12.90 -24.82 -1.89
N SER A 2 -13.27 -23.76 -2.61
CA SER A 2 -12.29 -22.86 -3.23
C SER A 2 -11.55 -22.06 -2.16
N GLN A 3 -10.23 -21.99 -2.27
CA GLN A 3 -9.39 -21.25 -1.33
C GLN A 3 -9.68 -19.74 -1.42
N SER A 4 -9.80 -19.05 -0.29
CA SER A 4 -10.00 -17.60 -0.27
C SER A 4 -8.71 -16.86 -0.64
N TRP A 5 -8.79 -15.69 -1.28
CA TRP A 5 -7.63 -14.86 -1.61
C TRP A 5 -6.79 -14.51 -0.37
N ARG A 6 -7.45 -14.28 0.77
CA ARG A 6 -6.76 -14.06 2.05
C ARG A 6 -5.89 -15.26 2.44
N THR A 7 -6.42 -16.47 2.31
CA THR A 7 -5.69 -17.70 2.64
C THR A 7 -4.45 -17.84 1.73
N ALA A 8 -4.61 -17.64 0.42
CA ALA A 8 -3.52 -17.71 -0.55
C ALA A 8 -2.42 -16.66 -0.29
N ILE A 9 -2.80 -15.41 0.03
CA ILE A 9 -1.84 -14.36 0.41
C ILE A 9 -1.07 -14.75 1.67
N LEU A 10 -1.77 -15.20 2.72
CA LEU A 10 -1.15 -15.59 3.98
C LEU A 10 -0.19 -16.77 3.83
N GLU A 11 -0.52 -17.75 2.99
CA GLU A 11 0.38 -18.88 2.68
C GLU A 11 1.66 -18.40 2.01
N ARG A 12 1.57 -17.52 1.00
CA ARG A 12 2.74 -16.93 0.34
C ARG A 12 3.65 -16.18 1.32
N LEU A 13 3.07 -15.35 2.18
CA LEU A 13 3.82 -14.60 3.19
C LEU A 13 4.48 -15.50 4.23
N ARG A 14 3.75 -16.51 4.74
CA ARG A 14 4.30 -17.49 5.69
C ARG A 14 5.42 -18.32 5.08
N ALA A 15 5.30 -18.72 3.81
CA ALA A 15 6.36 -19.42 3.10
C ALA A 15 7.64 -18.55 2.97
N LYS A 16 7.50 -17.24 2.74
CA LYS A 16 8.63 -16.31 2.71
C LYS A 16 9.38 -16.28 4.05
N VAL A 17 8.64 -16.15 5.16
CA VAL A 17 9.21 -16.20 6.53
C VAL A 17 9.87 -17.54 6.80
N ALA A 18 9.23 -18.66 6.45
CA ALA A 18 9.80 -19.99 6.62
C ALA A 18 11.12 -20.19 5.84
N SER A 19 11.28 -19.48 4.72
CA SER A 19 12.53 -19.45 3.94
C SER A 19 13.59 -18.46 4.48
N GLY A 20 13.40 -17.89 5.67
CA GLY A 20 14.32 -16.93 6.27
C GLY A 20 14.38 -15.56 5.58
N ARG A 21 13.39 -15.25 4.72
CA ARG A 21 13.31 -13.96 4.00
C ARG A 21 12.31 -13.03 4.68
N PRO A 22 12.63 -11.73 4.84
CA PRO A 22 11.72 -10.77 5.46
C PRO A 22 10.52 -10.49 4.55
N ILE A 23 9.41 -10.10 5.18
CA ILE A 23 8.26 -9.49 4.50
C ILE A 23 8.47 -7.98 4.51
N VAL A 24 8.34 -7.34 3.36
CA VAL A 24 8.51 -5.89 3.17
C VAL A 24 7.19 -5.30 2.69
N GLY A 25 6.64 -4.38 3.49
CA GLY A 25 5.45 -3.60 3.16
C GLY A 25 5.81 -2.17 2.76
N GLY A 26 5.21 -1.69 1.67
CA GLY A 26 5.39 -0.36 1.10
C GLY A 26 4.22 0.57 1.40
N GLY A 27 4.48 1.88 1.39
CA GLY A 27 3.48 2.91 1.65
C GLY A 27 3.39 3.88 0.48
N ALA A 28 2.53 3.60 -0.50
CA ALA A 28 2.43 4.39 -1.71
C ALA A 28 1.52 5.61 -1.57
N GLY A 29 2.07 6.80 -1.83
CA GLY A 29 1.32 8.06 -1.88
C GLY A 29 0.85 8.49 -3.27
N THR A 30 1.37 7.83 -4.32
CA THR A 30 1.02 8.05 -5.73
C THR A 30 1.04 6.72 -6.50
N GLY A 31 0.42 6.68 -7.68
CA GLY A 31 0.53 5.52 -8.59
C GLY A 31 1.96 5.22 -9.03
N LEU A 32 2.80 6.24 -9.22
CA LEU A 32 4.22 6.05 -9.55
C LEU A 32 4.97 5.35 -8.42
N SER A 33 4.74 5.76 -7.16
CA SER A 33 5.32 5.08 -5.99
C SER A 33 4.91 3.61 -5.97
N ALA A 34 3.63 3.31 -6.17
CA ALA A 34 3.13 1.94 -6.17
C ALA A 34 3.76 1.09 -7.29
N LYS A 35 3.89 1.65 -8.49
CA LYS A 35 4.52 0.97 -9.64
C LYS A 35 5.98 0.61 -9.37
N LEU A 36 6.72 1.52 -8.76
CA LEU A 36 8.13 1.29 -8.44
C LEU A 36 8.30 0.34 -7.24
N GLU A 37 7.38 0.36 -6.27
CA GLU A 37 7.32 -0.63 -5.19
C GLU A 37 7.06 -2.04 -5.77
N GLU A 38 6.10 -2.20 -6.68
CA GLU A 38 5.83 -3.47 -7.40
C GLU A 38 7.07 -3.94 -8.16
N ALA A 39 7.68 -3.06 -8.97
CA ALA A 39 8.89 -3.38 -9.74
C ALA A 39 10.07 -3.78 -8.84
N GLY A 40 10.12 -3.26 -7.61
CA GLY A 40 11.10 -3.62 -6.58
C GLY A 40 10.81 -4.93 -5.84
N GLY A 41 9.70 -5.62 -6.14
CA GLY A 41 9.35 -6.90 -5.51
C GLY A 41 8.80 -6.76 -4.09
N ILE A 42 8.10 -5.65 -3.79
CA ILE A 42 7.38 -5.46 -2.52
C ILE A 42 6.39 -6.62 -2.26
N ASP A 43 6.18 -7.00 -1.00
CA ASP A 43 5.22 -8.07 -0.68
C ASP A 43 3.77 -7.59 -0.59
N LEU A 44 3.60 -6.33 -0.16
CA LEU A 44 2.31 -5.67 0.01
C LEU A 44 2.48 -4.15 0.00
N ILE A 45 1.44 -3.45 -0.47
CA ILE A 45 1.37 -1.99 -0.54
C ILE A 45 0.18 -1.53 0.31
N VAL A 46 0.37 -0.45 1.06
CA VAL A 46 -0.71 0.24 1.78
C VAL A 46 -0.79 1.69 1.28
N ILE A 47 -2.00 2.13 0.91
CA ILE A 47 -2.27 3.52 0.50
C ILE A 47 -3.19 4.20 1.51
N TYR A 48 -2.93 5.46 1.80
CA TYR A 48 -3.69 6.29 2.76
C TYR A 48 -3.34 7.77 2.58
N ASN A 49 -4.16 8.66 3.14
CA ASN A 49 -4.05 10.11 3.00
C ASN A 49 -2.68 10.68 3.38
N SER A 50 -2.04 10.24 4.47
CA SER A 50 -0.68 10.68 4.82
C SER A 50 0.35 10.32 3.74
N GLY A 51 0.16 9.24 2.99
CA GLY A 51 0.97 8.92 1.83
C GLY A 51 0.87 10.01 0.77
N ARG A 52 -0.36 10.40 0.38
CA ARG A 52 -0.61 11.52 -0.55
C ARG A 52 0.00 12.83 -0.04
N PHE A 53 -0.18 13.14 1.25
CA PHE A 53 0.35 14.37 1.84
C PHE A 53 1.88 14.40 1.88
N ARG A 54 2.55 13.27 2.16
CA ARG A 54 4.01 13.16 2.04
C ARG A 54 4.47 13.47 0.62
N MET A 55 3.80 12.91 -0.38
CA MET A 55 4.12 13.14 -1.79
C MET A 55 3.83 14.58 -2.25
N ALA A 56 3.00 15.32 -1.52
CA ALA A 56 2.79 16.76 -1.67
C ALA A 56 3.78 17.63 -0.85
N GLY A 57 4.80 17.04 -0.22
CA GLY A 57 5.79 17.76 0.58
C GLY A 57 5.28 18.22 1.95
N ARG A 58 4.35 17.47 2.56
CA ARG A 58 3.85 17.73 3.93
C ARG A 58 4.30 16.63 4.90
N GLY A 59 4.32 16.95 6.19
CA GLY A 59 4.67 15.99 7.24
C GLY A 59 3.62 14.89 7.40
N SER A 60 4.04 13.70 7.86
CA SER A 60 3.18 12.52 8.00
C SER A 60 1.94 12.75 8.88
N LEU A 61 2.06 13.60 9.91
CA LEU A 61 0.97 13.93 10.83
C LEU A 61 -0.13 14.77 10.17
N ALA A 62 0.09 15.34 8.98
CA ALA A 62 -0.95 16.05 8.24
C ALA A 62 -2.19 15.18 7.97
N GLY A 63 -2.03 13.85 7.87
CA GLY A 63 -3.15 12.92 7.70
C GLY A 63 -4.04 12.75 8.93
N MET A 64 -3.60 13.25 10.08
CA MET A 64 -4.35 13.22 11.35
C MET A 64 -5.02 14.57 11.65
N MET A 65 -4.75 15.59 10.85
CA MET A 65 -5.32 16.94 10.99
C MET A 65 -6.61 17.07 10.18
N PRO A 66 -7.49 18.05 10.49
CA PRO A 66 -8.76 18.22 9.78
C PRO A 66 -8.59 18.88 8.40
N TYR A 67 -7.73 18.30 7.55
CA TYR A 67 -7.45 18.78 6.19
C TYR A 67 -8.25 18.05 5.10
N GLY A 68 -9.00 17.00 5.48
CA GLY A 68 -9.90 16.28 4.59
C GLY A 68 -10.39 14.97 5.21
N ASP A 69 -11.38 14.35 4.57
CA ASP A 69 -11.86 13.01 4.93
C ASP A 69 -10.85 11.95 4.47
N ALA A 70 -10.22 11.26 5.41
CA ALA A 70 -9.24 10.23 5.12
C ALA A 70 -9.81 9.07 4.28
N ASN A 71 -11.07 8.68 4.52
CA ASN A 71 -11.71 7.58 3.79
C ASN A 71 -12.11 8.02 2.37
N GLY A 72 -12.62 9.24 2.22
CA GLY A 72 -12.83 9.84 0.90
C GLY A 72 -11.54 9.90 0.08
N ILE A 73 -10.46 10.41 0.68
CA ILE A 73 -9.15 10.52 0.01
C ILE A 73 -8.60 9.15 -0.40
N VAL A 74 -8.71 8.11 0.44
CA VAL A 74 -8.20 6.79 0.04
C VAL A 74 -8.98 6.23 -1.15
N MET A 75 -10.29 6.46 -1.22
CA MET A 75 -11.11 6.04 -2.36
C MET A 75 -10.76 6.79 -3.65
N GLU A 76 -10.33 8.05 -3.55
CA GLU A 76 -9.76 8.78 -4.70
C GLU A 76 -8.41 8.18 -5.12
N MET A 77 -7.50 7.93 -4.17
CA MET A 77 -6.18 7.35 -4.42
C MET A 77 -6.25 5.98 -5.10
N VAL A 78 -7.27 5.18 -4.82
CA VAL A 78 -7.50 3.88 -5.47
C VAL A 78 -7.51 4.02 -7.01
N ARG A 79 -8.08 5.10 -7.55
CA ARG A 79 -8.16 5.35 -9.00
C ARG A 79 -6.80 5.67 -9.63
N GLU A 80 -5.84 6.10 -8.83
CA GLU A 80 -4.47 6.41 -9.27
C GLU A 80 -3.53 5.20 -9.14
N VAL A 81 -3.84 4.26 -8.23
CA VAL A 81 -2.95 3.17 -7.84
C VAL A 81 -3.35 1.85 -8.51
N LEU A 82 -4.59 1.39 -8.37
CA LEU A 82 -4.98 0.06 -8.87
C LEU A 82 -4.80 -0.15 -10.39
N PRO A 83 -5.01 0.85 -11.27
CA PRO A 83 -4.86 0.63 -12.72
C PRO A 83 -3.42 0.40 -13.19
N VAL A 84 -2.42 0.67 -12.35
CA VAL A 84 -1.00 0.62 -12.73
C VAL A 84 -0.22 -0.51 -12.05
N VAL A 85 -0.84 -1.25 -11.12
CA VAL A 85 -0.25 -2.41 -10.40
C VAL A 85 -1.06 -3.68 -10.59
#